data_AF-A0ABD2X7J2-F1
#
_entry.id   AF-A0ABD2X7J2-F1
#
_cell.length_a   1.000
_cell.length_b   1.000
_cell.length_c   1.000
_cell.angle_alpha   90.00
_cell.angle_beta   90.00
_cell.angle_gamma   90.00
#
_symmetry.space_group_name_H-M   'P 1'
#
loop_
_entity.id
_entity.type
_entity.pdbx_description
1 polymer ?
#
loop_
_entity_poly.entity_id
_entity_poly.type
_entity_poly.pdbx_seq_one_letter_code
_entity_poly.pdbx_strand_id
1 'polypeptide(L)'
;MNFINKFLRHSSDNFKNIFIRKQYMKTVSYVLQRSQHVPSTTASNKIIGYWFLTCGGMVYVAVSLGGITRLTESGLSMVNWKLFGERMPSDNDSWQEEFKKYQEFPEYKVLNKDMSLEEFKKIWWMEYAHRMWGRLIGAAFFLPATYFWATKRFNKNTKKRILMLGGLIGAQGLMGWHMVKSGLEKNLSDPNDIPRVSQYRLAAHLSFALALYVGFLHTALDYLAPIKINNMNFFSSQNIQSQYKKIKKLRFFAQSCKGLIFLTAVSGAFVAGLDAGLIYNSFPKMAESWIPSEIFHLQPILRNFTENPATVQFDHRLLGISTLCFTTYVGIYSIKYKLHRRACIAAVAMTVVAYLQASLGILTLLNQVPIPLAASHQAGSVALLSAVTWYCHETKFINKLKTMKMF
;
A
#
# COMPACT_ATOMS: atom_id res chain seq x y z
N MET A 1 44.82 26.26 -8.42
CA MET A 1 43.60 26.53 -9.21
C MET A 1 43.41 25.62 -10.44
N ASN A 2 44.42 24.86 -10.91
CA ASN A 2 44.31 24.05 -12.15
C ASN A 2 43.95 22.55 -11.96
N PHE A 3 43.87 22.03 -10.74
CA PHE A 3 43.55 20.61 -10.50
C PHE A 3 42.03 20.36 -10.31
N ILE A 4 41.34 21.28 -9.64
CA ILE A 4 39.89 21.21 -9.36
C ILE A 4 39.07 21.38 -10.65
N ASN A 5 39.48 22.27 -11.55
CA ASN A 5 38.83 22.44 -12.86
C ASN A 5 39.04 21.25 -13.80
N LYS A 6 40.11 20.46 -13.63
CA LYS A 6 40.38 19.25 -14.42
C LYS A 6 39.54 18.06 -13.92
N PHE A 7 39.29 17.97 -12.62
CA PHE A 7 38.41 16.96 -12.02
C PHE A 7 36.93 17.21 -12.32
N LEU A 8 36.49 18.49 -12.30
CA LEU A 8 35.11 18.87 -12.62
C LEU A 8 34.77 18.71 -14.12
N ARG A 9 35.75 18.91 -15.03
CA ARG A 9 35.56 18.60 -16.46
C ARG A 9 35.45 17.09 -16.72
N HIS A 10 36.28 16.28 -16.06
CA HIS A 10 36.26 14.81 -16.23
C HIS A 10 34.99 14.15 -15.66
N SER A 11 34.41 14.73 -14.60
CA SER A 11 33.11 14.32 -14.05
C SER A 11 31.93 14.67 -14.97
N SER A 12 31.96 15.85 -15.62
CA SER A 12 30.88 16.29 -16.52
C SER A 12 30.84 15.49 -17.84
N ASP A 13 32.01 15.05 -18.31
CA ASP A 13 32.13 14.25 -19.54
C ASP A 13 31.67 12.80 -19.32
N ASN A 14 31.86 12.24 -18.12
CA ASN A 14 31.32 10.91 -17.76
C ASN A 14 29.79 10.92 -17.59
N PHE A 15 29.19 12.02 -17.09
CA PHE A 15 27.73 12.13 -17.01
C PHE A 15 27.06 12.38 -18.37
N LYS A 16 27.73 13.09 -19.29
CA LYS A 16 27.25 13.24 -20.67
C LYS A 16 27.41 11.96 -21.49
N ASN A 17 28.44 11.15 -21.24
CA ASN A 17 28.67 9.89 -21.94
C ASN A 17 27.76 8.73 -21.48
N ILE A 18 27.02 8.88 -20.38
CA ILE A 18 25.94 7.93 -20.03
C ILE A 18 24.72 8.10 -20.97
N PHE A 19 24.58 9.26 -21.65
CA PHE A 19 23.45 9.54 -22.53
C PHE A 19 23.75 9.44 -24.04
N ILE A 20 25.01 9.20 -24.43
CA ILE A 20 25.39 9.08 -25.84
C ILE A 20 26.25 7.81 -26.06
N ARG A 21 25.64 6.63 -25.87
CA ARG A 21 26.06 5.43 -26.63
C ARG A 21 25.26 5.36 -27.92
N LYS A 22 25.72 6.13 -28.91
CA LYS A 22 25.46 5.94 -30.33
C LYS A 22 26.34 4.76 -30.79
N GLN A 23 25.79 3.89 -31.62
CA GLN A 23 26.42 2.68 -32.19
C GLN A 23 26.59 1.48 -31.23
N TYR A 24 26.19 0.30 -31.69
CA TYR A 24 26.18 -1.02 -31.03
C TYR A 24 25.02 -1.28 -30.06
N MET A 25 23.87 -1.66 -30.64
CA MET A 25 22.99 -2.76 -30.21
C MET A 25 21.88 -2.90 -31.26
N LYS A 26 22.16 -3.68 -32.33
CA LYS A 26 21.17 -4.13 -33.32
C LYS A 26 20.21 -5.14 -32.67
N THR A 27 19.29 -4.68 -31.84
CA THR A 27 17.97 -5.31 -31.67
C THR A 27 17.03 -4.29 -31.04
N VAL A 28 16.27 -3.56 -31.85
CA VAL A 28 15.40 -2.51 -31.34
C VAL A 28 14.08 -3.11 -30.86
N SER A 29 13.96 -3.31 -29.54
CA SER A 29 12.70 -3.60 -28.87
C SER A 29 11.95 -2.31 -28.59
N TYR A 30 11.19 -1.81 -29.58
CA TYR A 30 10.28 -0.67 -29.38
C TYR A 30 9.06 -1.09 -28.58
N VAL A 31 8.84 -0.46 -27.42
CA VAL A 31 7.66 -0.72 -26.59
C VAL A 31 7.12 0.60 -26.05
N LEU A 32 5.97 0.99 -26.63
CA LEU A 32 5.03 1.99 -26.13
C LEU A 32 5.52 3.45 -26.21
N GLN A 33 5.62 4.00 -27.41
CA GLN A 33 5.58 5.46 -27.55
C GLN A 33 4.15 5.92 -27.25
N ARG A 34 3.95 6.56 -26.09
CA ARG A 34 2.71 7.28 -25.77
C ARG A 34 2.58 8.45 -26.75
N SER A 35 1.44 8.60 -27.42
CA SER A 35 1.22 9.73 -28.33
C SER A 35 1.45 11.07 -27.60
N GLN A 36 2.24 11.95 -28.20
CA GLN A 36 2.40 13.34 -27.77
C GLN A 36 1.20 14.21 -28.18
N HIS A 37 0.45 13.81 -29.22
CA HIS A 37 -0.80 14.47 -29.62
C HIS A 37 -2.00 13.61 -29.23
N VAL A 38 -2.66 14.02 -28.16
CA VAL A 38 -3.91 13.42 -27.69
C VAL A 38 -5.01 14.46 -27.93
N PRO A 39 -6.07 14.15 -28.72
CA PRO A 39 -7.28 14.98 -28.67
C PRO A 39 -7.77 14.95 -27.23
N SER A 40 -8.00 16.14 -26.66
CA SER A 40 -8.23 16.37 -25.25
C SER A 40 -9.08 15.26 -24.62
N THR A 41 -8.59 14.67 -23.53
CA THR A 41 -9.51 14.01 -22.60
C THR A 41 -10.58 15.03 -22.28
N THR A 42 -11.85 14.71 -22.56
CA THR A 42 -12.97 15.60 -22.24
C THR A 42 -12.83 16.02 -20.77
N ALA A 43 -13.12 17.28 -20.44
CA ALA A 43 -12.97 17.80 -19.08
C ALA A 43 -13.65 16.87 -18.03
N SER A 44 -14.79 16.28 -18.42
CA SER A 44 -15.53 15.25 -17.66
C SER A 44 -14.68 14.03 -17.27
N ASN A 45 -13.83 13.51 -18.16
CA ASN A 45 -12.96 12.37 -17.86
C ASN A 45 -11.86 12.73 -16.86
N LYS A 46 -11.31 13.94 -16.92
CA LYS A 46 -10.32 14.39 -15.94
C LYS A 46 -10.94 14.52 -14.55
N ILE A 47 -12.15 15.06 -14.45
CA ILE A 47 -12.89 15.18 -13.18
C ILE A 47 -13.08 13.80 -12.54
N ILE A 48 -13.54 12.80 -13.30
CA ILE A 48 -13.68 11.42 -12.80
C ILE A 48 -12.33 10.86 -12.34
N GLY A 49 -11.26 11.11 -13.11
CA GLY A 49 -9.91 10.68 -12.75
C GLY A 49 -9.39 11.30 -11.45
N TYR A 50 -9.57 12.61 -11.26
CA TYR A 50 -9.21 13.30 -10.02
C TYR A 50 -10.07 12.85 -8.84
N TRP A 51 -11.36 12.61 -9.05
CA TRP A 51 -12.22 12.06 -8.01
C TRP A 51 -11.73 10.69 -7.50
N PHE A 52 -11.38 9.77 -8.40
CA PHE A 52 -10.76 8.49 -7.99
C PHE A 52 -9.40 8.71 -7.31
N LEU A 53 -8.60 9.68 -7.77
CA LEU A 53 -7.32 10.00 -7.14
C LEU A 53 -7.52 10.54 -5.72
N THR A 54 -8.53 11.39 -5.50
CA THR A 54 -8.93 11.89 -4.18
C THR A 54 -9.36 10.74 -3.28
N CYS A 55 -10.22 9.82 -3.75
CA CYS A 55 -10.61 8.64 -2.98
C CYS A 55 -9.38 7.79 -2.59
N GLY A 56 -8.46 7.58 -3.54
CA GLY A 56 -7.19 6.88 -3.27
C GLY A 56 -6.31 7.60 -2.25
N GLY A 57 -6.19 8.92 -2.34
CA GLY A 57 -5.46 9.75 -1.37
C GLY A 57 -6.09 9.70 0.02
N MET A 58 -7.42 9.68 0.11
CA MET A 58 -8.10 9.52 1.40
C MET A 58 -7.85 8.13 1.99
N VAL A 59 -7.84 7.06 1.19
CA VAL A 59 -7.47 5.71 1.67
C VAL A 59 -6.02 5.66 2.13
N TYR A 60 -5.09 6.33 1.43
CA TYR A 60 -3.69 6.45 1.88
C TYR A 60 -3.64 7.04 3.30
N VAL A 61 -4.34 8.16 3.53
CA VAL A 61 -4.43 8.79 4.85
C VAL A 61 -5.10 7.86 5.86
N ALA A 62 -6.17 7.15 5.48
CA ALA A 62 -6.84 6.19 6.36
C ALA A 62 -5.91 5.08 6.84
N VAL A 63 -5.08 4.53 5.94
CA VAL A 63 -4.09 3.51 6.29
C VAL A 63 -3.06 4.08 7.28
N SER A 64 -2.58 5.31 7.09
CA SER A 64 -1.68 5.96 8.05
C SER A 64 -2.34 6.21 9.41
N LEU A 65 -3.55 6.77 9.43
CA LEU A 65 -4.32 7.00 10.66
C LEU A 65 -4.62 5.70 11.40
N GLY A 66 -4.99 4.63 10.67
CA GLY A 66 -5.24 3.31 11.25
C GLY A 66 -3.97 2.69 11.83
N GLY A 67 -2.82 2.91 11.18
CA GLY A 67 -1.51 2.52 11.71
C GLY A 67 -1.20 3.19 13.04
N ILE A 68 -1.39 4.52 13.10
CA ILE A 68 -1.22 5.27 14.36
C ILE A 68 -2.19 4.75 15.42
N THR A 69 -3.47 4.58 15.08
CA THR A 69 -4.51 4.05 16.00
C THR A 69 -4.11 2.69 16.59
N ARG A 70 -3.46 1.81 15.80
CA ARG A 70 -2.94 0.54 16.32
C ARG A 70 -1.71 0.73 17.19
N LEU A 71 -0.76 1.57 16.78
CA LEU A 71 0.50 1.82 17.48
C LEU A 71 0.29 2.56 18.82
N THR A 72 -0.79 3.31 18.96
CA THR A 72 -1.20 3.99 20.20
C THR A 72 -2.27 3.20 20.97
N GLU A 73 -2.51 1.94 20.60
CA GLU A 73 -3.50 1.04 21.24
C GLU A 73 -4.88 1.69 21.40
N SER A 74 -5.27 2.53 20.44
CA SER A 74 -6.50 3.32 20.54
C SER A 74 -7.70 2.62 19.92
N GLY A 75 -7.51 1.48 19.26
CA GLY A 75 -8.54 0.84 18.42
C GLY A 75 -9.74 0.22 19.15
N LEU A 76 -9.81 0.31 20.48
CA LEU A 76 -10.88 -0.21 21.33
C LEU A 76 -11.40 0.82 22.35
N SER A 77 -11.02 2.10 22.19
CA SER A 77 -11.42 3.21 23.07
C SER A 77 -12.89 3.63 22.91
N MET A 78 -13.49 3.40 21.74
CA MET A 78 -14.89 3.72 21.43
C MET A 78 -15.75 2.46 21.47
N VAL A 79 -16.47 2.30 22.56
CA VAL A 79 -17.32 1.14 22.87
C VAL A 79 -18.52 1.02 21.93
N ASN A 80 -19.15 2.15 21.62
CA ASN A 80 -20.35 2.18 20.82
C ASN A 80 -20.00 2.20 19.33
N TRP A 81 -20.86 1.57 18.53
CA TRP A 81 -20.78 1.64 17.07
C TRP A 81 -22.14 2.03 16.49
N LYS A 82 -22.24 3.26 16.00
CA LYS A 82 -23.41 3.74 15.22
C LYS A 82 -23.08 3.83 13.73
N LEU A 83 -24.04 3.52 12.86
CA LEU A 83 -23.85 3.54 11.40
C LEU A 83 -23.64 4.95 10.81
N PHE A 84 -24.21 5.99 11.41
CA PHE A 84 -24.04 7.37 10.96
C PHE A 84 -22.95 8.14 11.72
N GLY A 85 -22.24 7.44 12.62
CA GLY A 85 -21.25 8.05 13.50
C GLY A 85 -21.83 8.44 14.85
N GLU A 86 -20.93 8.74 15.77
CA GLU A 86 -21.24 9.28 17.09
C GLU A 86 -20.83 10.74 17.12
N ARG A 87 -21.54 11.55 17.88
CA ARG A 87 -21.12 12.94 18.10
C ARG A 87 -20.03 12.92 19.16
N MET A 88 -18.97 13.67 18.93
CA MET A 88 -17.94 13.91 19.93
C MET A 88 -18.56 14.48 21.23
N PRO A 89 -18.17 13.97 22.41
CA PRO A 89 -18.55 14.57 23.68
C PRO A 89 -18.15 16.05 23.73
N SER A 90 -19.10 16.94 24.02
CA SER A 90 -18.91 18.40 23.94
C SER A 90 -18.61 19.06 25.29
N ASP A 91 -18.87 18.37 26.39
CA ASP A 91 -18.77 18.88 27.75
C ASP A 91 -18.12 17.85 28.67
N ASN A 92 -17.77 18.28 29.88
CA ASN A 92 -17.05 17.43 30.82
C ASN A 92 -17.88 16.21 31.27
N ASP A 93 -19.19 16.37 31.41
CA ASP A 93 -20.07 15.30 31.91
C ASP A 93 -20.20 14.17 30.88
N SER A 94 -20.39 14.50 29.60
CA SER A 94 -20.39 13.53 28.50
C SER A 94 -19.04 12.82 28.33
N TRP A 95 -17.93 13.52 28.58
CA TRP A 95 -16.60 12.88 28.61
C TRP A 95 -16.45 11.89 29.76
N GLN A 96 -16.96 12.23 30.94
CA GLN A 96 -16.96 11.33 32.09
C GLN A 96 -17.85 10.10 31.85
N GLU A 97 -18.98 10.25 31.16
CA GLU A 97 -19.84 9.12 30.79
C GLU A 97 -19.16 8.15 29.83
N GLU A 98 -18.52 8.64 28.76
CA GLU A 98 -17.77 7.78 27.84
C GLU A 98 -16.57 7.12 28.53
N PHE A 99 -15.89 7.84 29.42
CA PHE A 99 -14.78 7.27 30.19
C PHE A 99 -15.26 6.18 31.16
N LYS A 100 -16.39 6.38 31.86
CA LYS A 100 -17.01 5.34 32.70
C LYS A 100 -17.34 4.09 31.89
N LYS A 101 -17.87 4.23 30.68
CA LYS A 101 -18.08 3.09 29.77
C LYS A 101 -16.76 2.38 29.51
N TYR A 102 -15.71 3.12 29.15
CA TYR A 102 -14.38 2.54 28.89
C TYR A 102 -13.81 1.78 30.11
N GLN A 103 -14.01 2.29 31.33
CA GLN A 103 -13.57 1.64 32.57
C GLN A 103 -14.19 0.25 32.81
N GLU A 104 -15.35 -0.03 32.21
CA GLU A 104 -15.98 -1.35 32.31
C GLU A 104 -15.28 -2.42 31.45
N PHE A 105 -14.45 -2.01 30.48
CA PHE A 105 -13.83 -2.90 29.50
C PHE A 105 -12.58 -3.62 30.01
N PRO A 106 -12.28 -4.81 29.47
CA PRO A 106 -11.07 -5.56 29.82
C PRO A 106 -9.79 -4.76 29.57
N GLU A 107 -9.72 -3.97 28.49
CA GLU A 107 -8.53 -3.17 28.15
C GLU A 107 -8.18 -2.16 29.25
N TYR A 108 -9.18 -1.44 29.79
CA TYR A 108 -8.97 -0.59 30.95
C TYR A 108 -8.52 -1.39 32.17
N LYS A 109 -9.17 -2.51 32.46
CA LYS A 109 -8.89 -3.31 33.66
C LYS A 109 -7.51 -3.97 33.66
N VAL A 110 -6.99 -4.32 32.49
CA VAL A 110 -5.74 -5.09 32.33
C VAL A 110 -4.56 -4.20 31.94
N LEU A 111 -4.74 -3.29 30.97
CA LEU A 111 -3.65 -2.48 30.41
C LEU A 111 -3.65 -1.05 30.94
N ASN A 112 -4.83 -0.44 31.10
CA ASN A 112 -4.98 1.01 31.32
C ASN A 112 -5.60 1.37 32.68
N LYS A 113 -5.36 0.58 33.73
CA LYS A 113 -6.10 0.63 35.02
C LYS A 113 -6.05 1.98 35.73
N ASP A 114 -4.97 2.73 35.52
CA ASP A 114 -4.71 4.02 36.16
C ASP A 114 -4.77 5.19 35.16
N MET A 115 -5.34 4.96 33.97
CA MET A 115 -5.44 5.98 32.93
C MET A 115 -6.32 7.16 33.38
N SER A 116 -5.83 8.37 33.19
CA SER A 116 -6.58 9.60 33.44
C SER A 116 -7.58 9.90 32.32
N LEU A 117 -8.58 10.75 32.61
CA LEU A 117 -9.52 11.22 31.58
C LEU A 117 -8.80 11.90 30.40
N GLU A 118 -7.72 12.65 30.67
CA GLU A 118 -6.97 13.35 29.62
C GLU A 118 -6.19 12.39 28.72
N GLU A 119 -5.72 11.26 29.24
CA GLU A 119 -5.12 10.20 28.44
C GLU A 119 -6.17 9.44 27.63
N PHE A 120 -7.32 9.13 28.24
CA PHE A 120 -8.46 8.53 27.54
C PHE A 120 -8.92 9.38 26.35
N LYS A 121 -9.02 10.70 26.52
CA LYS A 121 -9.37 11.63 25.44
C LYS A 121 -8.44 11.46 24.23
N LYS A 122 -7.12 11.28 24.44
CA LYS A 122 -6.15 11.14 23.34
C LYS A 122 -6.42 9.88 22.50
N ILE A 123 -6.61 8.72 23.14
CA ILE A 123 -6.89 7.48 22.43
C ILE A 123 -8.28 7.51 21.75
N TRP A 124 -9.28 8.07 22.44
CA TRP A 124 -10.64 8.23 21.92
C TRP A 124 -10.64 9.10 20.67
N TRP A 125 -9.91 10.23 20.69
CA TRP A 125 -9.79 11.13 19.55
C TRP A 125 -9.17 10.47 18.33
N MET A 126 -8.13 9.66 18.54
CA MET A 126 -7.45 8.96 17.45
C MET A 126 -8.39 7.96 16.77
N GLU A 127 -9.10 7.17 17.56
CA GLU A 127 -10.08 6.22 17.03
C GLU A 127 -11.26 6.92 16.34
N TYR A 128 -11.80 7.97 16.97
CA TYR A 128 -12.87 8.78 16.39
C TYR A 128 -12.47 9.34 15.03
N ALA A 129 -11.28 9.96 14.94
CA ALA A 129 -10.75 10.50 13.70
C ALA A 129 -10.65 9.42 12.61
N HIS A 130 -10.11 8.24 12.95
CA HIS A 130 -10.00 7.13 12.01
C HIS A 130 -11.37 6.63 11.53
N ARG A 131 -12.32 6.42 12.45
CA ARG A 131 -13.69 5.97 12.13
C ARG A 131 -14.44 6.99 11.27
N MET A 132 -14.38 8.27 11.60
CA MET A 132 -15.05 9.33 10.84
C MET A 132 -14.42 9.51 9.46
N TRP A 133 -13.10 9.38 9.34
CA TRP A 133 -12.41 9.41 8.06
C TRP A 133 -12.86 8.26 7.14
N GLY A 134 -13.05 7.07 7.70
CA GLY A 134 -13.63 5.93 6.97
C GLY A 134 -15.02 6.22 6.40
N ARG A 135 -15.91 6.86 7.19
CA ARG A 135 -17.25 7.27 6.70
C ARG A 135 -17.16 8.35 5.63
N LEU A 136 -16.26 9.31 5.80
CA LEU A 136 -16.02 10.36 4.82
C LEU A 136 -15.57 9.79 3.47
N ILE A 137 -14.73 8.74 3.46
CA ILE A 137 -14.38 8.00 2.23
C ILE A 137 -15.63 7.41 1.58
N GLY A 138 -16.50 6.78 2.37
CA GLY A 138 -17.78 6.26 1.89
C GLY A 138 -18.60 7.34 1.20
N ALA A 139 -18.82 8.49 1.85
CA ALA A 139 -19.57 9.60 1.27
C ALA A 139 -18.88 10.19 0.01
N ALA A 140 -17.57 10.42 0.07
CA ALA A 140 -16.76 10.94 -1.04
C ALA A 140 -16.75 10.01 -2.26
N PHE A 141 -16.98 8.71 -2.06
CA PHE A 141 -17.16 7.77 -3.15
C PHE A 141 -18.63 7.69 -3.60
N PHE A 142 -19.58 7.41 -2.71
CA PHE A 142 -20.95 7.12 -3.12
C PHE A 142 -21.69 8.34 -3.69
N LEU A 143 -21.47 9.56 -3.18
CA LEU A 143 -22.16 10.76 -3.68
C LEU A 143 -21.75 11.09 -5.12
N PRO A 144 -20.45 11.20 -5.49
CA PRO A 144 -20.10 11.44 -6.89
C PRO A 144 -20.36 10.22 -7.79
N ALA A 145 -20.22 8.99 -7.27
CA ALA A 145 -20.52 7.78 -8.03
C ALA A 145 -21.98 7.76 -8.49
N THR A 146 -22.93 8.05 -7.59
CA THR A 146 -24.37 8.10 -7.92
C THR A 146 -24.67 9.21 -8.91
N TYR A 147 -24.13 10.42 -8.71
CA TYR A 147 -24.28 11.53 -9.65
C TYR A 147 -23.75 11.22 -11.06
N PHE A 148 -22.52 10.69 -11.18
CA PHE A 148 -21.93 10.33 -12.48
C PHE A 148 -22.64 9.16 -13.15
N TRP A 149 -23.21 8.24 -12.35
CA TRP A 149 -24.02 7.15 -12.87
C TRP A 149 -25.36 7.66 -13.44
N ALA A 150 -26.08 8.49 -12.69
CA ALA A 150 -27.35 9.10 -13.10
C ALA A 150 -27.17 9.96 -14.36
N THR A 151 -26.06 10.71 -14.45
CA THR A 151 -25.71 11.52 -15.62
C THR A 151 -25.05 10.72 -16.76
N LYS A 152 -25.07 9.38 -16.70
CA LYS A 152 -24.57 8.46 -17.74
C LYS A 152 -23.10 8.69 -18.17
N ARG A 153 -22.24 9.17 -17.26
CA ARG A 153 -20.82 9.48 -17.54
C ARG A 153 -19.89 8.26 -17.49
N PHE A 154 -20.39 7.08 -17.12
CA PHE A 154 -19.60 5.85 -17.02
C PHE A 154 -19.77 4.91 -18.22
N ASN A 155 -18.65 4.41 -18.73
CA ASN A 155 -18.64 3.27 -19.66
C ASN A 155 -18.88 1.94 -18.91
N LYS A 156 -19.16 0.86 -19.66
CA LYS A 156 -19.46 -0.48 -19.09
C LYS A 156 -18.38 -1.00 -18.13
N ASN A 157 -17.10 -0.76 -18.43
CA ASN A 157 -15.99 -1.22 -17.58
C ASN A 157 -15.90 -0.41 -16.28
N THR A 158 -16.07 0.91 -16.36
CA THR A 158 -16.10 1.78 -15.17
C THR A 158 -17.28 1.42 -14.27
N LYS A 159 -18.46 1.12 -14.84
CA LYS A 159 -19.63 0.66 -14.06
C LYS A 159 -19.32 -0.58 -13.23
N LYS A 160 -18.68 -1.59 -13.84
CA LYS A 160 -18.23 -2.80 -13.11
C LYS A 160 -17.25 -2.46 -11.99
N ARG A 161 -16.28 -1.56 -12.25
CA ARG A 161 -15.31 -1.13 -11.24
C ARG A 161 -15.98 -0.37 -10.08
N ILE A 162 -16.96 0.49 -10.36
CA ILE A 162 -17.73 1.18 -9.33
C ILE A 162 -18.43 0.18 -8.41
N LEU A 163 -19.08 -0.84 -8.97
CA LEU A 163 -19.74 -1.88 -8.17
C LEU A 163 -18.73 -2.68 -7.33
N MET A 164 -17.58 -3.07 -7.91
CA MET A 164 -16.53 -3.77 -7.17
C MET A 164 -15.94 -2.92 -6.04
N LEU A 165 -15.59 -1.66 -6.33
CA LEU A 165 -14.99 -0.75 -5.35
C LEU A 165 -15.98 -0.33 -4.27
N GLY A 166 -17.24 -0.10 -4.63
CA GLY A 166 -18.33 0.16 -3.67
C GLY A 166 -18.57 -1.04 -2.77
N GLY A 167 -18.59 -2.26 -3.33
CA GLY A 167 -18.66 -3.49 -2.56
C GLY A 167 -17.48 -3.66 -1.61
N LEU A 168 -16.26 -3.36 -2.06
CA LEU A 168 -15.05 -3.37 -1.21
C LEU A 168 -15.08 -2.31 -0.11
N ILE A 169 -15.64 -1.11 -0.35
CA ILE A 169 -15.87 -0.10 0.71
C ILE A 169 -16.84 -0.65 1.76
N GLY A 170 -17.93 -1.28 1.33
CA GLY A 170 -18.87 -1.95 2.23
C GLY A 170 -18.20 -3.05 3.06
N ALA A 171 -17.42 -3.91 2.41
CA ALA A 171 -16.64 -4.96 3.08
C ALA A 171 -15.61 -4.38 4.06
N GLN A 172 -14.96 -3.25 3.72
CA GLN A 172 -14.03 -2.54 4.60
C GLN A 172 -14.73 -2.06 5.87
N GLY A 173 -15.92 -1.47 5.74
CA GLY A 173 -16.74 -1.02 6.87
C GLY A 173 -17.19 -2.19 7.76
N LEU A 174 -17.65 -3.29 7.15
CA LEU A 174 -18.04 -4.52 7.85
C LEU A 174 -16.85 -5.14 8.60
N MET A 175 -15.68 -5.19 7.97
CA MET A 175 -14.46 -5.71 8.59
C MET A 175 -14.00 -4.83 9.76
N GLY A 176 -14.11 -3.50 9.63
CA GLY A 176 -13.82 -2.56 10.72
C GLY A 176 -14.79 -2.72 11.90
N TRP A 177 -16.09 -2.88 11.63
CA TRP A 177 -17.08 -3.21 12.67
C TRP A 177 -16.75 -4.54 13.37
N HIS A 178 -16.42 -5.58 12.60
CA HIS A 178 -16.05 -6.89 13.13
C HIS A 178 -14.79 -6.80 14.01
N MET A 179 -13.76 -6.04 13.60
CA MET A 179 -12.56 -5.78 14.41
C MET A 179 -12.91 -5.23 15.79
N VAL A 180 -13.71 -4.16 15.83
CA VAL A 180 -14.11 -3.51 17.09
C VAL A 180 -14.96 -4.45 17.93
N LYS A 181 -16.08 -4.95 17.38
CA LYS A 181 -17.03 -5.79 18.13
C LYS A 181 -16.31 -6.94 18.84
N SER A 182 -15.43 -7.60 18.12
CA SER A 182 -14.73 -8.76 18.63
C SER A 182 -13.60 -8.48 19.61
N GLY A 183 -13.02 -7.27 19.59
CA GLY A 183 -12.07 -6.85 20.62
C GLY A 183 -12.76 -6.46 21.93
N LEU A 184 -14.08 -6.18 21.87
CA LEU A 184 -14.91 -5.86 23.03
C LEU A 184 -15.52 -7.11 23.69
N GLU A 185 -15.52 -8.27 23.02
CA GLU A 185 -16.08 -9.51 23.56
C GLU A 185 -15.16 -10.13 24.64
N LYS A 186 -15.76 -10.56 25.77
CA LYS A 186 -15.05 -11.10 26.95
C LYS A 186 -14.48 -12.52 26.79
N ASN A 187 -14.45 -13.06 25.57
CA ASN A 187 -14.04 -14.45 25.32
C ASN A 187 -12.50 -14.57 25.27
N LEU A 188 -11.84 -14.10 26.33
CA LEU A 188 -10.46 -14.47 26.63
C LEU A 188 -10.55 -15.90 27.20
N SER A 189 -10.50 -16.89 26.33
CA SER A 189 -10.52 -18.31 26.70
C SER A 189 -9.26 -18.70 27.50
N ASP A 190 -8.23 -17.87 27.44
CA ASP A 190 -6.99 -18.00 28.19
C ASP A 190 -6.88 -16.81 29.19
N PRO A 191 -6.59 -17.06 30.48
CA PRO A 191 -6.36 -16.00 31.48
C PRO A 191 -5.24 -15.02 31.12
N ASN A 192 -4.34 -15.38 30.21
CA ASN A 192 -3.23 -14.54 29.74
C ASN A 192 -3.54 -13.78 28.44
N ASP A 193 -4.75 -13.90 27.91
CA ASP A 193 -5.10 -13.30 26.62
C ASP A 193 -5.29 -11.78 26.81
N ILE A 194 -4.52 -10.98 26.08
CA ILE A 194 -4.56 -9.52 26.19
C ILE A 194 -5.71 -9.03 25.31
N PRO A 195 -6.64 -8.20 25.82
CA PRO A 195 -7.74 -7.65 25.03
C PRO A 195 -7.18 -6.70 23.96
N ARG A 196 -7.03 -7.23 22.73
CA ARG A 196 -6.51 -6.49 21.58
C ARG A 196 -7.18 -6.94 20.29
N VAL A 197 -7.10 -6.10 19.27
CA VAL A 197 -7.58 -6.47 17.94
C VAL A 197 -6.72 -7.58 17.36
N SER A 198 -7.31 -8.75 17.10
CA SER A 198 -6.61 -9.88 16.49
C SER A 198 -5.85 -9.49 15.22
N GLN A 199 -4.61 -9.97 15.12
CA GLN A 199 -3.71 -9.78 13.99
C GLN A 199 -4.33 -10.26 12.66
N TYR A 200 -5.15 -11.32 12.70
CA TYR A 200 -5.87 -11.81 11.52
C TYR A 200 -6.86 -10.77 10.98
N ARG A 201 -7.59 -10.12 11.89
CA ARG A 201 -8.58 -9.11 11.52
C ARG A 201 -7.90 -7.83 11.03
N LEU A 202 -6.83 -7.43 11.71
CA LEU A 202 -6.00 -6.30 11.29
C LEU A 202 -5.42 -6.51 9.88
N ALA A 203 -4.86 -7.70 9.61
CA ALA A 203 -4.33 -8.04 8.30
C ALA A 203 -5.42 -8.08 7.21
N ALA A 204 -6.61 -8.63 7.52
CA ALA A 204 -7.74 -8.62 6.59
C ALA A 204 -8.22 -7.20 6.25
N HIS A 205 -8.36 -6.33 7.26
CA HIS A 205 -8.77 -4.94 7.08
C HIS A 205 -7.73 -4.11 6.31
N LEU A 206 -6.44 -4.31 6.58
CA LEU A 206 -5.38 -3.69 5.79
C LEU A 206 -5.41 -4.20 4.35
N SER A 207 -5.61 -5.50 4.13
CA SER A 207 -5.68 -6.10 2.79
C SER A 207 -6.78 -5.47 1.93
N PHE A 208 -7.98 -5.30 2.50
CA PHE A 208 -9.08 -4.61 1.83
C PHE A 208 -8.77 -3.14 1.57
N ALA A 209 -8.15 -2.42 2.52
CA ALA A 209 -7.71 -1.03 2.33
C ALA A 209 -6.71 -0.90 1.16
N LEU A 210 -5.69 -1.76 1.12
CA LEU A 210 -4.67 -1.76 0.07
C LEU A 210 -5.26 -2.15 -1.29
N ALA A 211 -6.22 -3.09 -1.33
CA ALA A 211 -6.92 -3.47 -2.54
C ALA A 211 -7.78 -2.30 -3.08
N LEU A 212 -8.51 -1.60 -2.21
CA LEU A 212 -9.23 -0.37 -2.53
C LEU A 212 -8.29 0.71 -3.07
N TYR A 213 -7.17 0.94 -2.38
CA TYR A 213 -6.15 1.90 -2.79
C TYR A 213 -5.63 1.63 -4.21
N VAL A 214 -5.21 0.39 -4.48
CA VAL A 214 -4.72 -0.03 -5.80
C VAL A 214 -5.81 0.14 -6.87
N GLY A 215 -7.05 -0.22 -6.54
CA GLY A 215 -8.20 -0.09 -7.46
C GLY A 215 -8.51 1.37 -7.82
N PHE A 216 -8.50 2.27 -6.83
CA PHE A 216 -8.68 3.70 -7.03
C PHE A 216 -7.54 4.32 -7.82
N LEU A 217 -6.29 4.07 -7.42
CA LEU A 217 -5.13 4.62 -8.11
C LEU A 217 -5.05 4.11 -9.56
N HIS A 218 -5.27 2.82 -9.79
CA HIS A 218 -5.28 2.26 -11.13
C HIS A 218 -6.38 2.89 -12.00
N THR A 219 -7.58 3.08 -11.46
CA THR A 219 -8.69 3.69 -12.20
C THR A 219 -8.46 5.17 -12.44
N ALA A 220 -7.91 5.90 -11.48
CA ALA A 220 -7.50 7.29 -11.65
C ALA A 220 -6.48 7.43 -12.79
N LEU A 221 -5.45 6.57 -12.81
CA LEU A 221 -4.45 6.56 -13.87
C LEU A 221 -5.04 6.24 -15.25
N ASP A 222 -6.04 5.36 -15.33
CA ASP A 222 -6.74 5.08 -16.59
C ASP A 222 -7.42 6.33 -17.18
N TYR A 223 -7.98 7.20 -16.32
CA TYR A 223 -8.68 8.42 -16.72
C TYR A 223 -7.74 9.63 -16.92
N LEU A 224 -6.74 9.80 -16.05
CA LEU A 224 -5.82 10.94 -16.06
C LEU A 224 -4.63 10.74 -17.00
N ALA A 225 -4.22 9.49 -17.18
CA ALA A 225 -3.10 9.12 -18.01
C ALA A 225 -3.47 8.04 -19.04
N PRO A 226 -4.54 8.23 -19.84
CA PRO A 226 -4.93 7.25 -20.83
C PRO A 226 -3.81 7.09 -21.85
N ILE A 227 -3.41 5.85 -22.07
CA ILE A 227 -2.43 5.50 -23.09
C ILE A 227 -3.25 5.16 -24.35
N LYS A 228 -3.13 5.98 -25.41
CA LYS A 228 -3.70 5.67 -26.73
C LYS A 228 -2.62 5.03 -27.59
N ILE A 229 -2.92 3.86 -28.16
CA ILE A 229 -2.14 3.28 -29.26
C ILE A 229 -2.48 4.14 -30.47
N ASN A 230 -1.55 4.94 -30.97
CA ASN A 230 -1.70 5.49 -32.32
C ASN A 230 -1.54 4.33 -33.30
N ASN A 231 -2.23 4.37 -34.44
CA ASN A 231 -2.00 3.44 -35.56
C ASN A 231 -0.53 3.47 -35.91
N MET A 232 0.17 2.56 -35.28
CA MET A 232 1.58 2.37 -35.41
C MET A 232 1.70 1.64 -36.74
N ASN A 233 2.35 2.27 -37.72
CA ASN A 233 2.90 1.61 -38.90
C ASN A 233 3.98 0.61 -38.43
N PHE A 234 3.55 -0.43 -37.72
CA PHE A 234 4.38 -1.37 -37.00
C PHE A 234 4.17 -2.74 -37.62
N PHE A 235 5.09 -3.03 -38.55
CA PHE A 235 6.02 -4.15 -38.49
C PHE A 235 6.12 -4.87 -39.83
N SER A 236 7.33 -4.88 -40.40
CA SER A 236 7.75 -6.02 -41.22
C SER A 236 7.64 -7.29 -40.38
N SER A 237 7.03 -8.32 -40.95
CA SER A 237 6.29 -9.38 -40.27
C SER A 237 7.11 -10.35 -39.40
N GLN A 238 8.45 -10.34 -39.46
CA GLN A 238 9.28 -11.41 -38.89
C GLN A 238 9.68 -11.30 -37.41
N ASN A 239 9.60 -10.12 -36.76
CA ASN A 239 10.17 -9.93 -35.41
C ASN A 239 9.16 -9.61 -34.29
N ILE A 240 7.87 -9.79 -34.55
CA ILE A 240 6.78 -9.32 -33.66
C ILE A 240 6.56 -10.27 -32.48
N GLN A 241 6.66 -11.58 -32.75
CA GLN A 241 6.36 -12.62 -31.76
C GLN A 241 7.42 -12.68 -30.66
N SER A 242 8.70 -12.49 -31.01
CA SER A 242 9.81 -12.45 -30.06
C SER A 242 9.69 -11.25 -29.12
N GLN A 243 9.33 -10.08 -29.65
CA GLN A 243 9.13 -8.86 -28.88
C GLN A 243 7.93 -8.99 -27.94
N TYR A 244 6.80 -9.47 -28.44
CA TYR A 244 5.61 -9.72 -27.62
C TYR A 244 5.91 -10.62 -26.41
N LYS A 245 6.66 -11.72 -26.59
CA LYS A 245 7.05 -12.62 -25.50
C LYS A 245 7.87 -11.91 -24.41
N LYS A 246 8.90 -11.15 -24.80
CA LYS A 246 9.77 -10.40 -23.86
C LYS A 246 8.96 -9.39 -23.06
N ILE A 247 8.10 -8.67 -23.75
CA ILE A 247 7.24 -7.64 -23.18
C ILE A 247 6.23 -8.28 -22.19
N LYS A 248 5.58 -9.39 -22.54
CA LYS A 248 4.68 -10.13 -21.64
C LYS A 248 5.41 -10.58 -20.35
N LYS A 249 6.67 -10.99 -20.47
CA LYS A 249 7.52 -11.35 -19.33
C LYS A 249 7.79 -10.16 -18.40
N LEU A 250 8.09 -8.98 -18.96
CA LEU A 250 8.24 -7.75 -18.16
C LEU A 250 6.97 -7.41 -17.37
N ARG A 251 5.80 -7.51 -18.02
CA ARG A 251 4.52 -7.28 -17.33
C ARG A 251 4.27 -8.29 -16.23
N PHE A 252 4.55 -9.56 -16.50
CA PHE A 252 4.42 -10.61 -15.49
C PHE A 252 5.25 -10.25 -14.27
N PHE A 253 6.54 -9.93 -14.45
CA PHE A 253 7.40 -9.50 -13.35
C PHE A 253 6.90 -8.24 -12.63
N ALA A 254 6.41 -7.23 -13.37
CA ALA A 254 5.84 -6.03 -12.76
C ALA A 254 4.62 -6.36 -11.87
N GLN A 255 3.71 -7.23 -12.34
CA GLN A 255 2.53 -7.63 -11.57
C GLN A 255 2.89 -8.53 -10.39
N SER A 256 3.84 -9.46 -10.56
CA SER A 256 4.38 -10.28 -9.47
C SER A 256 5.05 -9.41 -8.41
N CYS A 257 5.79 -8.38 -8.82
CA CYS A 257 6.42 -7.42 -7.91
C CYS A 257 5.38 -6.66 -7.09
N LYS A 258 4.31 -6.17 -7.75
CA LYS A 258 3.17 -5.57 -7.05
C LYS A 258 2.52 -6.53 -6.05
N GLY A 259 2.33 -7.79 -6.43
CA GLY A 259 1.77 -8.83 -5.56
C GLY A 259 2.65 -9.11 -4.33
N LEU A 260 3.97 -9.17 -4.52
CA LEU A 260 4.92 -9.37 -3.43
C LEU A 260 4.97 -8.15 -2.49
N ILE A 261 4.99 -6.93 -3.03
CA ILE A 261 4.90 -5.68 -2.23
C ILE A 261 3.60 -5.67 -1.40
N PHE A 262 2.48 -6.05 -2.01
CA PHE A 262 1.19 -6.17 -1.31
C PHE A 262 1.28 -7.20 -0.18
N LEU A 263 1.82 -8.38 -0.45
CA LEU A 263 1.96 -9.43 0.55
C LEU A 263 2.87 -9.01 1.72
N THR A 264 3.99 -8.34 1.44
CA THR A 264 4.91 -7.82 2.45
C THR A 264 4.27 -6.74 3.30
N ALA A 265 3.44 -5.86 2.70
CA ALA A 265 2.68 -4.88 3.48
C ALA A 265 1.65 -5.56 4.40
N VAL A 266 0.98 -6.61 3.93
CA VAL A 266 0.03 -7.40 4.74
C VAL A 266 0.74 -8.17 5.86
N SER A 267 1.91 -8.76 5.62
CA SER A 267 2.67 -9.43 6.69
C SER A 267 3.08 -8.46 7.80
N GLY A 268 3.29 -7.18 7.47
CA GLY A 268 3.51 -6.13 8.47
C GLY A 268 2.34 -5.93 9.45
N ALA A 269 1.10 -6.22 9.04
CA ALA A 269 -0.05 -6.18 9.95
C ALA A 269 -0.01 -7.31 10.99
N PHE A 270 0.58 -8.46 10.68
CA PHE A 270 0.81 -9.51 11.66
C PHE A 270 1.89 -9.09 12.67
N VAL A 271 2.96 -8.47 12.19
CA VAL A 271 4.03 -7.92 13.05
C VAL A 271 3.46 -6.88 14.01
N ALA A 272 2.69 -5.93 13.50
CA ALA A 272 2.05 -4.90 14.33
C ALA A 272 0.98 -5.51 15.26
N GLY A 273 0.20 -6.48 14.79
CA GLY A 273 -0.87 -7.10 15.58
C GLY A 273 -0.35 -7.87 16.80
N LEU A 274 0.79 -8.55 16.67
CA LEU A 274 1.43 -9.33 17.74
C LEU A 274 2.46 -8.54 18.56
N ASP A 275 2.68 -7.25 18.24
CA ASP A 275 3.77 -6.44 18.80
C ASP A 275 5.16 -7.07 18.55
N ALA A 276 5.26 -7.88 17.49
CA ALA A 276 6.44 -8.67 17.15
C ALA A 276 7.65 -7.79 16.75
N GLY A 277 7.43 -6.50 16.48
CA GLY A 277 8.50 -5.54 16.23
C GLY A 277 9.43 -5.31 17.42
N LEU A 278 9.00 -5.65 18.64
CA LEU A 278 9.75 -5.46 19.89
C LEU A 278 10.53 -6.71 20.34
N ILE A 279 10.46 -7.83 19.60
CA ILE A 279 11.05 -9.10 20.03
C ILE A 279 12.57 -9.11 19.78
N TYR A 280 12.99 -9.00 18.52
CA TYR A 280 14.40 -8.84 18.17
C TYR A 280 14.63 -7.47 17.54
N ASN A 281 15.50 -6.63 18.12
CA ASN A 281 15.78 -5.28 17.62
C ASN A 281 17.17 -5.12 17.00
N SER A 282 17.76 -6.23 16.52
CA SER A 282 19.00 -6.26 15.74
C SER A 282 18.73 -6.54 14.25
N PHE A 283 19.66 -6.15 13.38
CA PHE A 283 19.63 -6.47 11.95
C PHE A 283 21.08 -6.59 11.42
N PRO A 284 21.40 -7.53 10.51
CA PRO A 284 20.51 -8.46 9.82
C PRO A 284 20.13 -9.71 10.63
N LYS A 285 20.92 -10.07 11.65
CA LYS A 285 20.63 -11.17 12.57
C LYS A 285 19.50 -10.83 13.54
N MET A 286 18.87 -11.84 14.11
CA MET A 286 17.91 -11.77 15.21
C MET A 286 18.62 -12.17 16.50
N ALA A 287 19.07 -11.15 17.26
CA ALA A 287 20.13 -11.26 18.27
C ALA A 287 21.39 -11.91 17.68
N GLU A 288 21.90 -12.96 18.32
CA GLU A 288 23.11 -13.66 17.88
C GLU A 288 22.87 -14.63 16.71
N SER A 289 21.61 -14.94 16.42
CA SER A 289 21.20 -16.00 15.49
C SER A 289 20.63 -15.44 14.17
N TRP A 290 20.84 -16.16 13.07
CA TRP A 290 20.18 -15.83 11.79
C TRP A 290 18.71 -16.27 11.75
N ILE A 291 18.44 -17.41 12.39
CA ILE A 291 17.11 -17.99 12.56
C ILE A 291 16.96 -18.26 14.06
N PRO A 292 15.99 -17.63 14.75
CA PRO A 292 15.72 -17.90 16.15
C PRO A 292 15.31 -19.36 16.38
N SER A 293 15.64 -19.93 17.54
CA SER A 293 15.29 -21.33 17.85
C SER A 293 13.78 -21.50 18.12
N GLU A 294 13.08 -20.43 18.46
CA GLU A 294 11.68 -20.46 18.87
C GLU A 294 10.72 -20.46 17.68
N ILE A 295 11.20 -20.41 16.43
CA ILE A 295 10.34 -20.22 15.24
C ILE A 295 9.28 -21.33 14.99
N PHE A 296 9.45 -22.49 15.62
CA PHE A 296 8.50 -23.62 15.55
C PHE A 296 8.01 -24.08 16.92
N HIS A 297 8.03 -23.20 17.92
CA HIS A 297 7.67 -23.53 19.29
C HIS A 297 6.17 -23.85 19.47
N LEU A 298 5.28 -23.19 18.72
CA LEU A 298 3.83 -23.44 18.83
C LEU A 298 3.41 -24.71 18.07
N GLN A 299 2.42 -25.41 18.60
CA GLN A 299 1.75 -26.53 17.92
C GLN A 299 0.26 -26.21 17.63
N PRO A 300 -0.27 -26.63 16.47
CA PRO A 300 0.44 -27.19 15.31
C PRO A 300 1.42 -26.20 14.67
N ILE A 301 2.44 -26.72 13.97
CA ILE A 301 3.54 -25.94 13.35
C ILE A 301 3.03 -24.73 12.53
N LEU A 302 1.92 -24.89 11.81
CA LEU A 302 1.31 -23.83 10.98
C LEU A 302 0.96 -22.56 11.77
N ARG A 303 0.64 -22.66 13.06
CA ARG A 303 0.31 -21.49 13.90
C ARG A 303 1.51 -20.55 14.06
N ASN A 304 2.74 -21.05 13.96
CA ASN A 304 3.91 -20.19 14.15
C ASN A 304 3.95 -19.05 13.13
N PHE A 305 3.59 -19.32 11.87
CA PHE A 305 3.62 -18.32 10.79
C PHE A 305 2.65 -17.15 10.99
N THR A 306 1.70 -17.24 11.93
CA THR A 306 0.65 -16.23 12.14
C THR A 306 0.44 -15.81 13.59
N GLU A 307 0.95 -16.58 14.56
CA GLU A 307 0.74 -16.37 15.99
C GLU A 307 2.04 -16.34 16.80
N ASN A 308 3.15 -16.89 16.29
CA ASN A 308 4.44 -16.81 16.96
C ASN A 308 5.13 -15.48 16.61
N PRO A 309 5.35 -14.56 17.57
CA PRO A 309 5.95 -13.27 17.29
C PRO A 309 7.34 -13.37 16.64
N ALA A 310 8.18 -14.32 17.08
CA ALA A 310 9.51 -14.50 16.51
C ALA A 310 9.46 -14.92 15.04
N THR A 311 8.61 -15.90 14.71
CA THR A 311 8.41 -16.39 13.33
C THR A 311 7.81 -15.31 12.44
N VAL A 312 6.76 -14.63 12.90
CA VAL A 312 6.12 -13.53 12.14
C VAL A 312 7.11 -12.41 11.85
N GLN A 313 7.95 -12.05 12.83
CA GLN A 313 8.99 -11.05 12.61
C GLN A 313 10.04 -11.53 11.61
N PHE A 314 10.49 -12.79 11.71
CA PHE A 314 11.42 -13.41 10.76
C PHE A 314 10.86 -13.43 9.33
N ASP A 315 9.63 -13.90 9.16
CA ASP A 315 8.94 -13.99 7.87
C ASP A 315 8.80 -12.61 7.22
N HIS A 316 8.42 -11.60 8.00
CA HIS A 316 8.31 -10.23 7.50
C HIS A 316 9.67 -9.67 7.05
N ARG A 317 10.76 -9.93 7.79
CA ARG A 317 12.12 -9.56 7.38
C ARG A 317 12.52 -10.24 6.07
N LEU A 318 12.27 -11.54 5.94
CA LEU A 318 12.59 -12.32 4.75
C LEU A 318 11.78 -11.85 3.52
N LEU A 319 10.49 -11.57 3.72
CA LEU A 319 9.62 -10.96 2.70
C LEU A 319 10.12 -9.56 2.31
N GLY A 320 10.54 -8.73 3.26
CA GLY A 320 11.13 -7.42 3.01
C GLY A 320 12.39 -7.48 2.15
N ILE A 321 13.33 -8.37 2.49
CA ILE A 321 14.57 -8.59 1.73
C ILE A 321 14.25 -9.09 0.32
N SER A 322 13.36 -10.09 0.21
CA SER A 322 12.93 -10.65 -1.07
C SER A 322 12.22 -9.63 -1.95
N THR A 323 11.39 -8.77 -1.34
CA THR A 323 10.72 -7.66 -2.02
C THR A 323 11.72 -6.64 -2.55
N LEU A 324 12.70 -6.24 -1.75
CA LEU A 324 13.74 -5.31 -2.18
C LEU A 324 14.57 -5.90 -3.34
N CYS A 325 15.06 -7.13 -3.19
CA CYS A 325 15.82 -7.83 -4.22
C CYS A 325 15.02 -7.95 -5.53
N PHE A 326 13.76 -8.37 -5.44
CA PHE A 326 12.92 -8.54 -6.64
C PHE A 326 12.54 -7.20 -7.28
N THR A 327 12.26 -6.17 -6.48
CA THR A 327 11.98 -4.83 -6.99
C THR A 327 13.20 -4.25 -7.72
N THR A 328 14.39 -4.38 -7.13
CA THR A 328 15.66 -4.00 -7.77
C THR A 328 15.90 -4.78 -9.05
N TYR A 329 15.66 -6.10 -9.04
CA TYR A 329 15.74 -6.92 -10.25
C TYR A 329 14.80 -6.40 -11.35
N VAL A 330 13.53 -6.12 -11.04
CA VAL A 330 12.57 -5.57 -12.02
C VAL A 330 13.00 -4.20 -12.52
N GLY A 331 13.50 -3.32 -11.64
CA GLY A 331 14.06 -2.03 -12.01
C GLY A 331 15.20 -2.15 -13.03
N ILE A 332 16.20 -2.99 -12.75
CA ILE A 332 17.34 -3.25 -13.65
C ILE A 332 16.86 -3.95 -14.93
N TYR A 333 15.97 -4.94 -14.81
CA TYR A 333 15.42 -5.68 -15.96
C TYR A 333 14.67 -4.75 -16.91
N SER A 334 14.06 -3.68 -16.41
CA SER A 334 13.38 -2.65 -17.20
C SER A 334 14.32 -1.89 -18.14
N ILE A 335 15.60 -1.73 -17.77
CA ILE A 335 16.62 -1.03 -18.58
C ILE A 335 16.90 -1.77 -19.89
N LYS A 336 16.66 -3.09 -19.93
CA LYS A 336 16.82 -3.91 -21.15
C LYS A 336 15.79 -3.55 -22.25
N TYR A 337 14.80 -2.72 -21.94
CA TYR A 337 13.71 -2.36 -22.85
C TYR A 337 13.71 -0.86 -23.14
N LYS A 338 13.40 -0.47 -24.38
CA LYS A 338 13.12 0.93 -24.71
C LYS A 338 11.71 1.29 -24.27
N LEU A 339 11.58 1.70 -23.01
CA LEU A 339 10.32 2.14 -22.42
C LEU A 339 10.12 3.66 -22.61
N HIS A 340 8.85 4.09 -22.56
CA HIS A 340 8.52 5.52 -22.52
C HIS A 340 9.13 6.21 -21.29
N ARG A 341 9.46 7.51 -21.39
CA ARG A 341 10.04 8.30 -20.29
C ARG A 341 9.28 8.13 -18.97
N ARG A 342 7.95 8.14 -18.98
CA ARG A 342 7.13 7.93 -17.76
C ARG A 342 7.30 6.54 -17.16
N ALA A 343 7.42 5.50 -17.97
CA ALA A 343 7.66 4.14 -17.49
C ALA A 343 9.07 3.99 -16.90
N CYS A 344 10.07 4.64 -17.50
CA CYS A 344 11.42 4.70 -16.92
C CYS A 344 11.42 5.42 -15.57
N ILE A 345 10.76 6.59 -15.48
CA ILE A 345 10.63 7.32 -14.21
C ILE A 345 9.90 6.46 -13.17
N ALA A 346 8.81 5.79 -13.55
CA ALA A 346 8.06 4.91 -12.64
C ALA A 346 8.91 3.72 -12.15
N ALA A 347 9.74 3.14 -13.02
CA ALA A 347 10.67 2.07 -12.64
C ALA A 347 11.73 2.55 -11.64
N VAL A 348 12.33 3.72 -11.89
CA VAL A 348 13.31 4.34 -10.98
C VAL A 348 12.65 4.71 -9.65
N ALA A 349 11.48 5.36 -9.68
CA ALA A 349 10.74 5.74 -8.49
C ALA A 349 10.39 4.51 -7.64
N MET A 350 9.90 3.44 -8.26
CA MET A 350 9.61 2.18 -7.56
C MET A 350 10.86 1.62 -6.87
N THR A 351 12.01 1.55 -7.55
CA THR A 351 13.25 1.06 -6.95
C THR A 351 13.73 1.95 -5.81
N VAL A 352 13.76 3.28 -6.00
CA VAL A 352 14.21 4.23 -4.96
C VAL A 352 13.32 4.14 -3.72
N VAL A 353 11.99 4.15 -3.91
CA VAL A 353 11.03 4.04 -2.80
C VAL A 353 11.16 2.68 -2.09
N ALA A 354 11.54 1.61 -2.79
CA ALA A 354 11.79 0.31 -2.15
C ALA A 354 12.99 0.35 -1.19
N TYR A 355 14.08 1.04 -1.56
CA TYR A 355 15.22 1.25 -0.66
C TYR A 355 14.82 2.12 0.54
N LEU A 356 14.09 3.22 0.32
CA LEU A 356 13.59 4.05 1.41
C LEU A 356 12.68 3.26 2.36
N GLN A 357 11.82 2.40 1.82
CA GLN A 357 10.92 1.56 2.60
C GLN A 357 11.69 0.53 3.44
N ALA A 358 12.70 -0.12 2.86
CA ALA A 358 13.55 -1.06 3.58
C ALA A 358 14.34 -0.35 4.70
N SER A 359 14.91 0.83 4.41
CA SER A 359 15.58 1.66 5.41
C SER A 359 14.65 2.06 6.54
N LEU A 360 13.43 2.50 6.26
CA LEU A 360 12.42 2.81 7.28
C LEU A 360 12.10 1.59 8.16
N GLY A 361 11.99 0.40 7.57
CA GLY A 361 11.72 -0.83 8.31
C GLY A 361 12.87 -1.20 9.26
N ILE A 362 14.11 -1.12 8.76
CA ILE A 362 15.31 -1.36 9.57
C ILE A 362 15.44 -0.31 10.68
N LEU A 363 15.20 0.97 10.39
CA LEU A 363 15.25 2.03 11.41
C LEU A 363 14.16 1.85 12.47
N THR A 364 12.93 1.50 12.06
CA THR A 364 11.83 1.19 13.00
C THR A 364 12.24 0.05 13.93
N LEU A 365 12.85 -1.00 13.38
CA LEU A 365 13.32 -2.14 14.13
C LEU A 365 14.45 -1.81 15.11
N LEU A 366 15.51 -1.14 14.65
CA LEU A 366 16.69 -0.84 15.47
C LEU A 366 16.39 0.14 16.61
N ASN A 367 15.40 1.00 16.44
CA ASN A 367 15.01 2.00 17.44
C ASN A 367 13.83 1.56 18.31
N GLN A 368 13.49 0.26 18.33
CA GLN A 368 12.42 -0.29 19.18
C GLN A 368 11.03 0.30 18.88
N VAL A 369 10.68 0.37 17.60
CA VAL A 369 9.35 0.77 17.09
C VAL A 369 8.87 2.17 17.55
N PRO A 370 9.63 3.26 17.37
CA PRO A 370 9.12 4.59 17.67
C PRO A 370 7.93 4.90 16.75
N ILE A 371 6.84 5.41 17.33
CA ILE A 371 5.56 5.65 16.60
C ILE A 371 5.78 6.43 15.29
N PRO A 372 6.57 7.53 15.24
CA PRO A 372 6.78 8.25 13.98
C PRO A 372 7.46 7.41 12.89
N LEU A 373 8.44 6.57 13.25
CA LEU A 373 9.13 5.69 12.31
C LEU A 373 8.21 4.56 11.83
N ALA A 374 7.50 3.91 12.76
CA ALA A 374 6.56 2.85 12.44
C ALA A 374 5.41 3.33 11.54
N ALA A 375 4.82 4.49 11.87
CA ALA A 375 3.80 5.13 11.04
C ALA A 375 4.34 5.55 9.65
N SER A 376 5.57 6.07 9.60
CA SER A 376 6.25 6.39 8.33
C SER A 376 6.52 5.16 7.49
N HIS A 377 6.92 4.04 8.11
CA HIS A 377 7.13 2.77 7.45
C HIS A 377 5.82 2.22 6.86
N GLN A 378 4.71 2.32 7.60
CA GLN A 378 3.40 1.95 7.08
C GLN A 378 2.97 2.83 5.90
N ALA A 379 3.11 4.16 6.00
CA ALA A 379 2.81 5.09 4.92
C ALA A 379 3.72 4.88 3.68
N GLY A 380 5.00 4.57 3.92
CA GLY A 380 5.98 4.24 2.90
C GLY A 380 5.64 2.96 2.13
N SER A 381 5.04 1.97 2.78
CA SER A 381 4.57 0.74 2.11
C SER A 381 3.50 1.05 1.06
N VAL A 382 2.57 1.96 1.37
CA VAL A 382 1.54 2.40 0.44
C VAL A 382 2.16 3.22 -0.68
N ALA A 383 3.15 4.07 -0.40
CA ALA A 383 3.88 4.83 -1.42
C ALA A 383 4.64 3.92 -2.40
N LEU A 384 5.27 2.85 -1.89
CA LEU A 384 5.90 1.82 -2.73
C LEU A 384 4.85 1.12 -3.61
N LEU A 385 3.70 0.77 -3.03
CA LEU A 385 2.56 0.20 -3.75
C LEU A 385 2.03 1.15 -4.84
N SER A 386 2.05 2.47 -4.60
CA SER A 386 1.72 3.49 -5.61
C SER A 386 2.68 3.46 -6.78
N ALA A 387 3.99 3.45 -6.50
CA ALA A 387 5.04 3.48 -7.51
C ALA A 387 4.99 2.24 -8.42
N VAL A 388 4.85 1.04 -7.84
CA VAL A 388 4.70 -0.20 -8.63
C VAL A 388 3.36 -0.24 -9.37
N THR A 389 2.28 0.30 -8.81
CA THR A 389 0.98 0.40 -9.51
C THR A 389 1.07 1.33 -10.72
N TRP A 390 1.77 2.46 -10.58
CA TRP A 390 2.06 3.35 -11.69
C TRP A 390 2.92 2.65 -12.76
N TYR A 391 3.99 1.96 -12.36
CA TYR A 391 4.82 1.19 -13.29
C TYR A 391 4.03 0.08 -14.03
N CYS A 392 3.20 -0.66 -13.31
CA CYS A 392 2.27 -1.66 -13.87
C CYS A 392 1.29 -1.03 -14.88
N HIS A 393 0.81 0.18 -14.59
CA HIS A 393 -0.10 0.90 -15.47
C HIS A 393 0.59 1.33 -16.77
N GLU A 394 1.83 1.84 -16.71
CA GLU A 394 2.58 2.22 -17.92
C GLU A 394 2.93 0.98 -18.79
N THR A 395 3.02 -0.21 -18.19
CA THR A 395 3.30 -1.48 -18.89
C THR A 395 2.03 -2.27 -19.30
N LYS A 396 0.81 -1.75 -19.15
CA LYS A 396 -0.44 -2.53 -19.39
C LYS A 396 -0.78 -2.82 -20.86
N PHE A 397 -0.17 -2.15 -21.83
CA PHE A 397 -0.59 -2.16 -23.26
C PHE A 397 -0.02 -3.29 -24.13
N ILE A 398 0.71 -4.20 -23.50
CA ILE A 398 1.33 -5.36 -24.12
C ILE A 398 0.28 -6.32 -24.72
N ASN A 399 -0.90 -6.42 -24.11
CA ASN A 399 -1.93 -7.38 -24.51
C ASN A 399 -2.76 -6.93 -25.73
N LYS A 400 -2.85 -5.62 -26.02
CA LYS A 400 -3.67 -5.10 -27.15
C LYS A 400 -3.04 -5.32 -28.53
N LEU A 401 -1.73 -5.59 -28.58
CA LEU A 401 -1.03 -5.98 -29.81
C LEU A 401 -1.55 -7.31 -30.39
N LYS A 402 -2.15 -8.18 -29.56
CA LYS A 402 -2.67 -9.49 -30.00
C LYS A 402 -3.97 -9.36 -30.81
N THR A 403 -4.86 -8.44 -30.42
CA THR A 403 -6.20 -8.26 -31.01
C THR A 403 -6.18 -7.53 -32.36
N MET A 404 -5.15 -6.75 -32.66
CA MET A 404 -5.02 -6.06 -33.96
C MET A 404 -4.54 -6.97 -35.10
N LYS A 405 -4.14 -8.21 -34.80
CA LYS A 405 -3.54 -9.15 -35.77
C LYS A 405 -4.46 -10.29 -36.22
N MET A 406 -5.72 -10.28 -35.80
CA MET A 406 -6.69 -11.34 -36.11
C MET A 406 -7.69 -10.95 -37.22
N PHE A 407 -7.36 -9.94 -38.03
CA PHE A 407 -8.08 -9.61 -39.26
C PHE A 407 -7.09 -9.52 -40.41
#